data_AF-A0A1R3WWM3-F1
#
_entry.id   AF-A0A1R3WWM3-F1
#
_cell.length_a   1.000
_cell.length_b   1.000
_cell.length_c   1.000
_cell.angle_alpha   90.00
_cell.angle_beta   90.00
_cell.angle_gamma   90.00
#
_symmetry.space_group_name_H-M   'P 1'
#
loop_
_entity.id
_entity.type
_entity.pdbx_description
1 polymer ?
#
loop_
_entity_poly.entity_id
_entity_poly.type
_entity_poly.pdbx_seq_one_letter_code
_entity_poly.pdbx_strand_id
1 'polypeptide(L)'
;MAVQIPVLNFFHMFVYAWGEFRPGSLKTLQASDIEAPVDFLASMLCEATQEILRESLAKKHGFRTERMHGVRGKIDVTRSTLLPDFRAGMLICHYPSMEVDGIENQIIKATFKALVSNRSIDQGIREQAAKIFKMLKVVADVPLSKRRFAAINLDRSMRRYRFPLALCELLFDQMYVSDGKGLRWFSDYINDELAMRRLFEAFVRNFLKAKLGSRYSIASKRFAPVGLEVLPRLRSLIPSMQTDVSVFGDHCVLIIDTKFSGSIFQKRFGSKRIRSDHFYQIQAYVSHQSTLSSDLSVSGMLLYPRIDEDLRLDFSTLGHHFSVCTINLNKKWNEIEGELLLLVNGRMNRSQANIICE
;
A
#
# COMPACT_ATOMS: atom_id res chain seq x y z
N MET A 1 5.59 23.92 2.03
CA MET A 1 5.19 23.96 0.62
C MET A 1 4.64 22.60 0.28
N ALA A 2 3.33 22.49 0.03
CA ALA A 2 2.72 21.22 -0.32
C ALA A 2 3.28 20.78 -1.67
N VAL A 3 3.96 19.63 -1.69
CA VAL A 3 4.41 18.98 -2.92
C VAL A 3 3.14 18.60 -3.67
N GLN A 4 2.82 19.31 -4.77
CA GLN A 4 1.60 19.06 -5.54
C GLN A 4 1.81 17.84 -6.45
N ILE A 5 1.83 16.65 -5.84
CA ILE A 5 1.91 15.38 -6.55
C ILE A 5 0.57 15.15 -7.27
N PRO A 6 0.57 14.79 -8.57
CA PRO A 6 -0.65 14.40 -9.26
C PRO A 6 -1.38 13.28 -8.51
N VAL A 7 -2.68 13.46 -8.30
CA VAL A 7 -3.55 12.52 -7.58
C VAL A 7 -3.44 11.10 -8.14
N LEU A 8 -3.37 10.96 -9.46
CA LEU A 8 -3.22 9.68 -10.13
C LEU A 8 -1.88 8.98 -9.77
N ASN A 9 -0.77 9.72 -9.80
CA ASN A 9 0.56 9.18 -9.48
C ASN A 9 0.67 8.78 -8.01
N PHE A 10 0.01 9.51 -7.11
CA PHE A 10 -0.14 9.08 -5.72
C PHE A 10 -0.85 7.73 -5.61
N PHE A 11 -1.96 7.53 -6.31
CA PHE A 11 -2.67 6.25 -6.25
C PHE A 11 -1.86 5.11 -6.83
N HIS A 12 -1.12 5.33 -7.90
CA HIS A 12 -0.18 4.34 -8.40
C HIS A 12 0.84 3.92 -7.34
N MET A 13 1.49 4.87 -6.67
CA MET A 13 2.41 4.55 -5.56
C MET A 13 1.69 3.80 -4.43
N PHE A 14 0.48 4.23 -4.06
CA PHE A 14 -0.32 3.64 -3.01
C PHE A 14 -0.65 2.17 -3.26
N VAL A 15 -1.00 1.83 -4.50
CA VAL A 15 -1.28 0.46 -4.92
C VAL A 15 -0.07 -0.45 -4.76
N TYR A 16 1.10 0.00 -5.22
CA TYR A 16 2.34 -0.73 -5.03
C TYR A 16 2.69 -0.85 -3.54
N ALA A 17 2.61 0.23 -2.78
CA ALA A 17 2.94 0.27 -1.36
C ALA A 17 2.07 -0.66 -0.51
N TRP A 18 0.81 -0.86 -0.89
CA TRP A 18 -0.13 -1.68 -0.14
C TRP A 18 0.30 -3.16 -0.05
N GLY A 19 1.06 -3.65 -1.03
CA GLY A 19 1.79 -4.92 -0.93
C GLY A 19 0.92 -6.19 -0.88
N GLU A 20 -0.37 -6.10 -1.20
CA GLU A 20 -1.27 -7.27 -1.31
C GLU A 20 -1.57 -7.64 -2.77
N PHE A 21 -1.20 -6.79 -3.75
CA PHE A 21 -1.33 -7.14 -5.16
C PHE A 21 -0.27 -8.17 -5.56
N ARG A 22 -0.72 -9.30 -6.08
CA ARG A 22 0.15 -10.30 -6.68
C ARG A 22 0.96 -9.65 -7.81
N PRO A 23 2.26 -9.94 -7.96
CA PRO A 23 3.05 -9.53 -9.12
C PRO A 23 2.41 -10.10 -10.40
N GLY A 24 1.51 -9.35 -11.03
CA GLY A 24 0.70 -9.85 -12.13
C GLY A 24 -0.73 -9.32 -12.19
N SER A 25 -1.40 -9.01 -11.08
CA SER A 25 -2.77 -8.47 -11.13
C SER A 25 -2.81 -7.06 -11.70
N LEU A 26 -1.75 -6.27 -11.48
CA LEU A 26 -1.57 -4.96 -12.11
C LEU A 26 -1.24 -5.02 -13.61
N LYS A 27 -1.02 -6.21 -14.21
CA LYS A 27 -0.72 -6.32 -15.66
C LYS A 27 -1.90 -5.85 -16.52
N THR A 28 -3.11 -5.79 -15.98
CA THR A 28 -4.32 -5.39 -16.70
C THR A 28 -4.56 -3.88 -16.64
N LEU A 29 -3.96 -3.17 -15.69
CA LEU A 29 -4.08 -1.72 -15.58
C LEU A 29 -2.94 -1.05 -16.36
N GLN A 30 -2.98 -1.15 -17.69
CA GLN A 30 -2.31 -0.15 -18.53
C GLN A 30 -3.06 1.17 -18.33
N ALA A 31 -2.66 1.90 -17.31
CA ALA A 31 -3.23 3.19 -16.93
C ALA A 31 -2.95 4.31 -17.94
N SER A 32 -2.37 3.99 -19.11
CA SER A 32 -2.30 4.91 -20.25
C SER A 32 -3.68 5.22 -20.82
N ASP A 33 -4.68 4.36 -20.59
CA ASP A 33 -5.97 4.43 -21.27
C ASP A 33 -7.10 4.92 -20.36
N ILE A 34 -6.83 5.15 -19.07
CA ILE A 34 -7.83 5.59 -18.10
C ILE A 34 -7.69 7.10 -17.88
N GLU A 35 -8.47 7.87 -18.63
CA GLU A 35 -8.44 9.34 -18.64
C GLU A 35 -8.91 9.96 -17.30
N ALA A 36 -9.67 9.21 -16.48
CA ALA A 36 -10.30 9.71 -15.26
C ALA A 36 -9.83 9.00 -13.96
N PRO A 37 -9.46 9.75 -12.90
CA PRO A 37 -9.11 9.17 -11.60
C PRO A 37 -10.20 8.27 -10.98
N VAL A 38 -11.48 8.56 -11.25
CA VAL A 38 -12.62 7.75 -10.77
C VAL A 38 -12.63 6.37 -11.43
N ASP A 39 -12.39 6.30 -12.74
CA ASP A 39 -12.37 5.05 -13.49
C ASP A 39 -11.21 4.17 -13.03
N PHE A 40 -10.05 4.78 -12.77
CA PHE A 40 -8.89 4.07 -12.23
C PHE A 40 -9.19 3.46 -10.85
N LEU A 41 -9.73 4.27 -9.94
CA LEU A 41 -10.12 3.81 -8.60
C LEU A 41 -11.21 2.74 -8.65
N ALA A 42 -12.19 2.88 -9.55
CA ALA A 42 -13.29 1.94 -9.73
C ALA A 42 -12.79 0.59 -10.27
N SER A 43 -11.89 0.60 -11.25
CA SER A 43 -11.28 -0.62 -11.78
C SER A 43 -10.48 -1.36 -10.72
N MET A 44 -9.68 -0.64 -9.93
CA MET A 44 -8.94 -1.23 -8.81
C MET A 44 -9.85 -1.81 -7.73
N LEU A 45 -10.95 -1.11 -7.41
CA LEU A 45 -11.93 -1.62 -6.46
C LEU A 45 -12.59 -2.90 -6.96
N CYS A 46 -12.85 -3.00 -8.27
CA CYS A 46 -13.38 -4.21 -8.89
C CYS A 46 -12.42 -5.39 -8.68
N GLU A 47 -11.14 -5.23 -9.03
CA GLU A 47 -10.13 -6.29 -8.88
C GLU A 47 -9.96 -6.72 -7.42
N ALA A 48 -9.81 -5.75 -6.52
CA ALA A 48 -9.58 -6.03 -5.11
C ALA A 48 -10.79 -6.71 -4.45
N THR A 49 -12.02 -6.34 -4.84
CA THR A 49 -13.23 -7.00 -4.32
C THR A 49 -13.40 -8.41 -4.91
N GLN A 50 -13.01 -8.64 -6.17
CA GLN A 50 -13.02 -9.98 -6.75
C GLN A 50 -12.07 -10.94 -6.02
N GLU A 51 -10.94 -10.46 -5.51
CA GLU A 51 -10.05 -11.26 -4.66
C GLU A 51 -10.73 -11.64 -3.34
N ILE A 52 -11.41 -10.68 -2.68
CA ILE A 52 -12.20 -10.96 -1.47
C ILE A 52 -13.29 -12.03 -1.75
N LEU A 53 -14.01 -11.88 -2.86
CA LEU A 53 -15.09 -12.79 -3.23
C LEU A 53 -14.60 -14.21 -3.55
N ARG A 54 -13.38 -14.36 -4.11
CA ARG A 54 -12.77 -15.67 -4.40
C ARG A 54 -12.47 -16.47 -3.14
N GLU A 55 -12.09 -15.81 -2.05
CA GLU A 55 -11.76 -16.48 -0.79
C GLU A 55 -12.98 -16.65 0.13
N SER A 56 -13.73 -15.57 0.36
CA SER A 56 -15.03 -15.48 1.06
C SER A 56 -15.17 -14.11 1.72
N LEU A 57 -16.40 -13.60 1.76
CA LEU A 57 -16.72 -12.39 2.50
C LEU A 57 -16.49 -12.58 4.01
N ALA A 58 -16.03 -11.53 4.69
CA ALA A 58 -15.83 -11.54 6.12
C ALA A 58 -17.17 -11.77 6.81
N LYS A 59 -17.18 -12.71 7.75
CA LYS A 59 -18.34 -13.00 8.59
C LYS A 59 -18.10 -12.37 9.94
N LYS A 60 -19.07 -11.59 10.41
CA LYS A 60 -19.06 -11.03 11.75
C LYS A 60 -19.76 -11.99 12.69
N HIS A 61 -19.13 -12.26 13.83
CA HIS A 61 -19.78 -12.98 14.92
C HIS A 61 -20.82 -12.05 15.56
N GLY A 62 -22.05 -12.52 15.60
CA GLY A 62 -23.16 -11.84 16.24
C GLY A 62 -24.02 -12.84 16.99
N PHE A 63 -25.14 -12.36 17.47
CA PHE A 63 -26.18 -13.20 18.01
C PHE A 63 -27.49 -12.87 17.31
N ARG A 64 -28.21 -13.92 16.92
CA ARG A 64 -29.52 -13.79 16.30
C ARG A 64 -30.57 -14.23 17.29
N THR A 65 -31.66 -13.46 17.35
CA THR A 65 -32.85 -13.79 18.12
C THR A 65 -33.98 -14.06 17.14
N GLU A 66 -34.47 -15.29 17.08
CA GLU A 66 -35.44 -15.73 16.08
C GLU A 66 -36.53 -16.60 16.71
N ARG A 67 -37.74 -16.52 16.15
CA ARG A 67 -38.86 -17.41 16.48
C ARG A 67 -38.76 -18.66 15.61
N MET A 68 -38.63 -19.84 16.22
CA MET A 68 -38.45 -21.08 15.48
C MET A 68 -39.05 -22.30 16.19
N HIS A 69 -39.36 -23.34 15.41
CA HIS A 69 -39.70 -24.66 15.93
C HIS A 69 -38.41 -25.39 16.31
N GLY A 70 -38.29 -25.79 17.58
CA GLY A 70 -37.11 -26.46 18.11
C GLY A 70 -36.12 -25.53 18.82
N VAL A 71 -35.13 -26.12 19.47
CA VAL A 71 -34.20 -25.40 20.36
C VAL A 71 -32.87 -25.15 19.66
N ARG A 72 -32.46 -23.88 19.55
CA ARG A 72 -31.14 -23.49 19.07
C ARG A 72 -30.52 -22.45 20.01
N GLY A 73 -29.39 -22.79 20.65
CA GLY A 73 -28.75 -21.90 21.62
C GLY A 73 -29.61 -21.64 22.86
N LYS A 74 -29.61 -20.42 23.37
CA LYS A 74 -30.32 -20.04 24.60
C LYS A 74 -31.78 -19.69 24.31
N ILE A 75 -32.72 -20.27 25.04
CA ILE A 75 -34.15 -19.94 24.93
C ILE A 75 -34.45 -18.69 25.76
N ASP A 76 -35.15 -17.72 25.18
CA ASP A 76 -35.80 -16.63 25.92
C ASP A 76 -37.15 -17.14 26.43
N VAL A 77 -37.13 -17.81 27.58
CA VAL A 77 -38.32 -18.48 28.15
C VAL A 77 -39.44 -17.47 28.39
N THR A 78 -39.12 -16.28 28.91
CA THR A 78 -40.10 -15.24 29.23
C THR A 78 -40.85 -14.76 28.00
N ARG A 79 -40.15 -14.51 26.88
CA ARG A 79 -40.83 -14.09 25.64
C ARG A 79 -41.47 -15.26 24.91
N SER A 80 -40.94 -16.48 25.05
CA SER A 80 -41.45 -17.67 24.37
C SER A 80 -42.79 -18.13 24.94
N THR A 81 -42.97 -18.11 26.27
CA THR A 81 -44.23 -18.54 26.91
C THR A 81 -45.41 -17.62 26.59
N LEU A 82 -45.13 -16.39 26.15
CA LEU A 82 -46.14 -15.41 25.72
C LEU A 82 -46.54 -15.59 24.24
N LEU A 83 -45.93 -16.52 23.49
CA LEU A 83 -46.30 -16.78 22.11
C LEU A 83 -47.59 -17.62 22.03
N PRO A 84 -48.52 -17.30 21.10
CA PRO A 84 -49.73 -18.10 20.88
C PRO A 84 -49.41 -19.57 20.56
N ASP A 85 -48.36 -19.78 19.77
CA ASP A 85 -47.96 -21.10 19.28
C ASP A 85 -46.91 -21.79 20.16
N PHE A 86 -46.71 -21.32 21.40
CA PHE A 86 -45.74 -21.93 22.34
C PHE A 86 -46.02 -23.43 22.54
N ARG A 87 -47.30 -23.80 22.66
CA ARG A 87 -47.73 -25.20 22.79
C ARG A 87 -47.48 -26.04 21.54
N ALA A 88 -47.35 -25.40 20.37
CA ALA A 88 -46.95 -26.03 19.12
C ALA A 88 -45.41 -26.07 18.94
N GLY A 89 -44.64 -25.77 19.99
CA GLY A 89 -43.19 -25.87 20.01
C GLY A 89 -42.47 -24.65 19.41
N MET A 90 -43.15 -23.52 19.25
CA MET A 90 -42.50 -22.26 18.84
C MET A 90 -41.80 -21.58 20.02
N LEU A 91 -40.51 -21.31 19.85
CA LEU A 91 -39.65 -20.69 20.86
C LEU A 91 -38.92 -19.48 20.28
N ILE A 92 -38.63 -18.50 21.12
CA ILE A 92 -37.68 -17.42 20.82
C ILE A 92 -36.30 -17.89 21.28
N CYS A 93 -35.44 -18.16 20.31
CA CYS A 93 -34.10 -18.67 20.54
C CYS A 93 -33.07 -17.59 20.22
N HIS A 94 -32.09 -17.45 21.11
CA HIS A 94 -30.94 -16.57 21.02
C HIS A 94 -29.67 -17.40 20.84
N TYR A 95 -29.05 -17.35 19.67
CA TYR A 95 -27.91 -18.19 19.34
C TYR A 95 -26.81 -17.41 18.59
N PRO A 96 -25.54 -17.82 18.71
CA PRO A 96 -24.46 -17.24 17.93
C PRO A 96 -24.74 -17.38 16.43
N SER A 97 -24.68 -16.28 15.68
CA SER A 97 -24.76 -16.28 14.22
C SER A 97 -23.45 -15.74 13.61
N MET A 98 -23.14 -16.20 12.41
CA MET A 98 -22.09 -15.64 11.59
C MET A 98 -22.74 -15.02 10.37
N GLU A 99 -22.73 -13.69 10.31
CA GLU A 99 -23.41 -12.94 9.26
C GLU A 99 -22.40 -12.21 8.39
N VAL A 100 -22.68 -12.19 7.08
CA VAL A 100 -21.87 -11.49 6.10
C VAL A 100 -22.23 -9.99 6.06
N ASP A 101 -23.31 -9.57 6.71
CA ASP A 101 -23.78 -8.18 6.73
C ASP A 101 -22.99 -7.30 7.72
N GLY A 102 -21.68 -7.24 7.55
CA GLY A 102 -20.79 -6.32 8.28
C GLY A 102 -20.79 -4.93 7.64
N ILE A 103 -20.42 -3.91 8.43
CA ILE A 103 -20.32 -2.52 7.96
C ILE A 103 -19.35 -2.39 6.78
N GLU A 104 -18.31 -3.23 6.74
CA GLU A 104 -17.30 -3.31 5.71
C GLU A 104 -17.92 -3.74 4.37
N ASN A 105 -18.69 -4.83 4.39
CA ASN A 105 -19.37 -5.35 3.21
C ASN A 105 -20.49 -4.41 2.75
N GLN A 106 -21.20 -3.78 3.69
CA GLN A 106 -22.23 -2.79 3.41
C GLN A 106 -21.66 -1.58 2.67
N ILE A 107 -20.51 -1.06 3.12
CA ILE A 107 -19.82 0.06 2.46
C ILE A 107 -19.39 -0.34 1.05
N ILE A 108 -18.75 -1.51 0.88
CA ILE A 108 -18.33 -1.99 -0.44
C ILE A 108 -19.55 -2.10 -1.38
N LYS A 109 -20.64 -2.72 -0.94
CA LYS A 109 -21.87 -2.85 -1.72
C LYS A 109 -22.43 -1.49 -2.12
N ALA A 110 -22.50 -0.56 -1.17
CA ALA A 110 -23.02 0.79 -1.41
C ALA A 110 -22.15 1.58 -2.40
N THR A 111 -20.83 1.43 -2.35
CA THR A 111 -19.91 2.00 -3.36
C THR A 111 -20.18 1.41 -4.74
N PHE A 112 -20.31 0.09 -4.87
CA PHE A 112 -20.64 -0.51 -6.18
C PHE A 112 -22.01 -0.05 -6.71
N LYS A 113 -23.01 0.15 -5.84
CA LYS A 113 -24.30 0.72 -6.22
C LYS A 113 -24.13 2.14 -6.80
N ALA A 114 -23.28 2.96 -6.19
CA ALA A 114 -22.95 4.29 -6.67
C ALA A 114 -22.26 4.24 -8.04
N LEU A 115 -21.27 3.36 -8.22
CA LEU A 115 -20.55 3.19 -9.48
C LEU A 115 -21.48 2.75 -10.63
N VAL A 116 -22.36 1.79 -10.38
CA VAL A 116 -23.35 1.31 -11.37
C VAL A 116 -24.29 2.43 -11.82
N SER A 117 -24.63 3.34 -10.90
CA SER A 117 -25.54 4.46 -11.16
C SER A 117 -24.84 5.64 -11.86
N ASN A 118 -23.52 5.71 -11.81
CA ASN A 118 -22.74 6.80 -12.39
C ASN A 118 -22.53 6.56 -13.89
N ARG A 119 -23.10 7.43 -14.73
CA ARG A 119 -22.99 7.34 -16.20
C ARG A 119 -21.70 7.93 -16.77
N SER A 120 -20.93 8.63 -15.95
CA SER A 120 -19.65 9.24 -16.37
C SER A 120 -18.48 8.25 -16.34
N ILE A 121 -18.68 7.07 -15.78
CA ILE A 121 -17.67 6.00 -15.71
C ILE A 121 -17.71 5.19 -17.01
N ASP A 122 -16.55 4.74 -17.47
CA ASP A 122 -16.43 3.81 -18.58
C ASP A 122 -17.43 2.64 -18.51
N GLN A 123 -17.99 2.29 -19.66
CA GLN A 123 -19.02 1.25 -19.80
C GLN A 123 -18.52 -0.10 -19.30
N GLY A 124 -17.30 -0.49 -19.65
CA GLY A 124 -16.72 -1.78 -19.28
C GLY A 124 -16.53 -1.89 -17.77
N ILE A 125 -16.01 -0.85 -17.13
CA ILE A 125 -15.85 -0.78 -15.66
C ILE A 125 -17.20 -0.84 -14.97
N ARG A 126 -18.20 -0.10 -15.48
CA ARG A 126 -19.56 -0.09 -14.94
C ARG A 126 -20.24 -1.47 -15.01
N GLU A 127 -20.02 -2.21 -16.08
CA GLU A 127 -20.50 -3.60 -16.22
C GLU A 127 -19.83 -4.56 -15.24
N GLN A 128 -18.53 -4.42 -15.01
CA GLN A 128 -17.81 -5.18 -13.99
C GLN A 128 -18.32 -4.86 -12.58
N ALA A 129 -18.50 -3.59 -12.27
CA ALA A 129 -19.10 -3.13 -11.01
C ALA A 129 -20.50 -3.72 -10.80
N ALA A 130 -21.33 -3.77 -11.85
CA ALA A 130 -22.67 -4.36 -11.79
C ALA A 130 -22.65 -5.86 -11.48
N LYS A 131 -21.68 -6.62 -12.02
CA LYS A 131 -21.50 -8.05 -11.71
C LYS A 131 -21.18 -8.24 -10.22
N ILE A 132 -20.23 -7.47 -9.69
CA ILE A 132 -19.83 -7.53 -8.28
C ILE A 132 -21.00 -7.13 -7.37
N PHE A 133 -21.71 -6.05 -7.71
CA PHE A 133 -22.88 -5.60 -6.95
C PHE A 133 -23.93 -6.72 -6.80
N LYS A 134 -24.21 -7.46 -7.88
CA LYS A 134 -25.14 -8.61 -7.85
C LYS A 134 -24.66 -9.75 -6.94
N MET A 135 -23.35 -9.98 -6.85
CA MET A 135 -22.77 -10.99 -5.96
C MET A 135 -22.94 -10.61 -4.47
N LEU A 136 -23.04 -9.32 -4.16
CA LEU A 136 -23.24 -8.78 -2.81
C LEU A 136 -24.72 -8.71 -2.40
N LYS A 137 -25.63 -9.41 -3.07
CA LYS A 137 -27.08 -9.36 -2.81
C LYS A 137 -27.50 -9.69 -1.37
N VAL A 138 -26.70 -10.49 -0.66
CA VAL A 138 -26.97 -10.94 0.73
C VAL A 138 -26.67 -9.85 1.76
N VAL A 139 -25.88 -8.85 1.40
CA VAL A 139 -25.49 -7.73 2.26
C VAL A 139 -26.56 -6.65 2.18
N ALA A 140 -26.87 -5.96 3.28
CA ALA A 140 -27.89 -4.93 3.31
C ALA A 140 -27.51 -3.70 2.47
N ASP A 141 -28.51 -3.05 1.88
CA ASP A 141 -28.33 -1.76 1.21
C ASP A 141 -28.29 -0.64 2.25
N VAL A 142 -27.21 0.15 2.25
CA VAL A 142 -27.06 1.31 3.15
C VAL A 142 -26.61 2.55 2.37
N PRO A 143 -26.97 3.76 2.82
CA PRO A 143 -26.40 4.98 2.27
C PRO A 143 -24.95 5.16 2.73
N LEU A 144 -24.09 5.60 1.82
CA LEU A 144 -22.72 6.00 2.14
C LEU A 144 -22.72 7.29 2.97
N SER A 145 -21.83 7.36 3.96
CA SER A 145 -21.59 8.58 4.74
C SER A 145 -20.22 8.51 5.42
N LYS A 146 -19.59 9.67 5.66
CA LYS A 146 -18.30 9.75 6.40
C LYS A 146 -18.36 9.09 7.77
N ARG A 147 -19.51 9.16 8.45
CA ARG A 147 -19.72 8.52 9.76
C ARG A 147 -19.60 6.99 9.69
N ARG A 148 -20.01 6.37 8.59
CA ARG A 148 -19.88 4.91 8.41
C ARG A 148 -18.42 4.49 8.20
N PHE A 149 -17.65 5.26 7.43
CA PHE A 149 -16.21 5.04 7.29
C PHE A 149 -15.49 5.15 8.64
N ALA A 150 -15.81 6.17 9.43
CA ALA A 150 -15.25 6.34 10.77
C ALA A 150 -15.63 5.24 11.78
N ALA A 151 -16.73 4.51 11.54
CA ALA A 151 -17.20 3.43 12.40
C ALA A 151 -16.57 2.06 12.07
N ILE A 152 -15.75 1.98 11.02
CA ILE A 152 -15.03 0.77 10.63
C ILE A 152 -13.99 0.43 11.71
N ASN A 153 -13.96 -0.82 12.15
CA ASN A 153 -12.92 -1.32 13.05
C ASN A 153 -12.34 -2.62 12.48
N LEU A 154 -11.17 -2.51 11.85
CA LEU A 154 -10.51 -3.62 11.16
C LEU A 154 -9.49 -4.29 12.09
N ASP A 155 -9.81 -5.51 12.52
CA ASP A 155 -8.87 -6.36 13.22
C ASP A 155 -7.78 -6.92 12.28
N ARG A 156 -6.85 -7.71 12.83
CA ARG A 156 -5.76 -8.33 12.07
C ARG A 156 -6.24 -9.34 11.03
N SER A 157 -7.40 -9.98 11.24
CA SER A 157 -8.00 -10.95 10.32
C SER A 157 -8.65 -10.29 9.11
N MET A 158 -9.02 -9.01 9.22
CA MET A 158 -9.63 -8.23 8.15
C MET A 158 -8.65 -7.38 7.34
N ARG A 159 -7.36 -7.76 7.34
CA ARG A 159 -6.30 -7.01 6.62
C ARG A 159 -6.65 -6.77 5.14
N ARG A 160 -7.19 -7.79 4.46
CA ARG A 160 -7.61 -7.74 3.04
C ARG A 160 -8.71 -6.73 2.73
N TYR A 161 -9.46 -6.28 3.73
CA TYR A 161 -10.54 -5.28 3.55
C TYR A 161 -10.03 -3.85 3.58
N ARG A 162 -8.84 -3.61 4.14
CA ARG A 162 -8.31 -2.25 4.31
C ARG A 162 -8.17 -1.52 2.98
N PHE A 163 -7.68 -2.19 1.94
CA PHE A 163 -7.49 -1.56 0.63
C PHE A 163 -8.80 -1.28 -0.11
N PRO A 164 -9.72 -2.24 -0.30
CA PRO A 164 -11.03 -1.96 -0.88
C PRO A 164 -11.80 -0.87 -0.12
N LEU A 165 -11.72 -0.82 1.21
CA LEU A 165 -12.39 0.20 2.00
C LEU A 165 -11.75 1.58 1.83
N ALA A 166 -10.43 1.66 1.73
CA ALA A 166 -9.74 2.92 1.39
C ALA A 166 -10.13 3.42 -0.01
N LEU A 167 -10.22 2.52 -1.00
CA LEU A 167 -10.73 2.85 -2.34
C LEU A 167 -12.19 3.32 -2.31
N CYS A 168 -13.04 2.70 -1.48
CA CYS A 168 -14.43 3.12 -1.30
C CYS A 168 -14.52 4.54 -0.72
N GLU A 169 -13.70 4.87 0.27
CA GLU A 169 -13.66 6.21 0.87
C GLU A 169 -13.22 7.26 -0.14
N LEU A 170 -12.19 6.93 -0.92
CA LEU A 170 -11.68 7.76 -2.01
C LEU A 170 -12.72 8.03 -3.10
N LEU A 171 -13.38 6.97 -3.58
CA LEU A 171 -14.44 7.09 -4.58
C LEU A 171 -15.62 7.90 -4.04
N PHE A 172 -15.98 7.70 -2.77
CA PHE A 172 -17.02 8.49 -2.12
C PHE A 172 -16.68 9.99 -2.11
N ASP A 173 -15.45 10.35 -1.73
CA ASP A 173 -15.00 11.74 -1.73
C ASP A 173 -14.97 12.34 -3.15
N GLN A 174 -14.58 11.57 -4.18
CA GLN A 174 -14.57 12.04 -5.57
C GLN A 174 -15.97 12.19 -6.18
N MET A 175 -16.91 11.30 -5.85
CA MET A 175 -18.24 11.25 -6.49
C MET A 175 -19.27 12.18 -5.84
N TYR A 176 -19.18 12.41 -4.53
CA TYR A 176 -20.25 13.07 -3.76
C TYR A 176 -19.86 14.43 -3.16
N VAL A 177 -18.57 14.77 -3.09
CA VAL A 177 -18.13 16.06 -2.54
C VAL A 177 -17.90 17.03 -3.70
N SER A 178 -18.96 17.74 -4.09
CA SER A 178 -18.98 18.68 -5.24
C SER A 178 -18.17 19.96 -5.05
N ASP A 179 -17.69 20.24 -3.83
CA ASP A 179 -16.66 21.24 -3.61
C ASP A 179 -15.31 20.54 -3.70
N GLY A 180 -14.37 21.02 -4.52
CA GLY A 180 -13.00 20.49 -4.68
C GLY A 180 -12.12 20.36 -3.42
N LYS A 181 -12.74 20.37 -2.23
CA LYS A 181 -12.25 20.03 -0.90
C LYS A 181 -12.38 18.53 -0.56
N GLY A 182 -12.86 17.69 -1.48
CA GLY A 182 -13.08 16.24 -1.27
C GLY A 182 -11.82 15.45 -0.91
N LEU A 183 -10.64 15.91 -1.31
CA LEU A 183 -9.36 15.26 -1.01
C LEU A 183 -8.78 15.68 0.35
N ARG A 184 -9.58 15.99 1.38
CA ARG A 184 -9.05 16.34 2.70
C ARG A 184 -8.10 15.27 3.23
N TRP A 185 -8.50 14.00 3.19
CA TRP A 185 -7.63 12.91 3.63
C TRP A 185 -6.34 12.84 2.79
N PHE A 186 -6.43 12.99 1.46
CA PHE A 186 -5.28 12.94 0.56
C PHE A 186 -4.34 14.12 0.79
N SER A 187 -4.90 15.31 0.99
CA SER A 187 -4.16 16.51 1.38
C SER A 187 -3.50 16.30 2.74
N ASP A 188 -4.23 15.80 3.73
CA ASP A 188 -3.71 15.51 5.07
C ASP A 188 -2.60 14.46 5.01
N TYR A 189 -2.74 13.44 4.17
CA TYR A 189 -1.74 12.38 3.98
C TYR A 189 -0.48 12.88 3.26
N ILE A 190 -0.63 13.67 2.18
CA ILE A 190 0.52 14.28 1.49
C ILE A 190 1.27 15.24 2.41
N ASN A 191 0.56 15.94 3.29
CA ASN A 191 1.16 16.83 4.27
C ASN A 191 1.79 16.08 5.46
N ASP A 192 1.46 14.81 5.67
CA ASP A 192 2.14 13.93 6.64
C ASP A 192 3.42 13.35 6.00
N GLU A 193 4.55 14.01 6.29
CA GLU A 193 5.88 13.61 5.80
C GLU A 193 6.25 12.17 6.19
N LEU A 194 5.82 11.70 7.38
CA LEU A 194 6.12 10.35 7.85
C LEU A 194 5.28 9.31 7.08
N ALA A 195 4.00 9.60 6.84
CA ALA A 195 3.14 8.75 6.04
C ALA A 195 3.65 8.65 4.60
N MET A 196 4.00 9.79 3.99
CA MET A 196 4.57 9.82 2.64
C MET A 196 5.92 9.12 2.53
N ARG A 197 6.78 9.22 3.55
CA ARG A 197 8.02 8.45 3.60
C ARG A 197 7.75 6.95 3.56
N ARG A 198 6.83 6.45 4.40
CA ARG A 198 6.47 5.02 4.45
C ARG A 198 5.84 4.55 3.14
N LEU A 199 4.98 5.39 2.56
CA LEU A 199 4.36 5.15 1.25
C LEU A 199 5.43 4.97 0.18
N PHE A 200 6.34 5.93 0.06
CA PHE A 200 7.34 5.94 -0.99
C PHE A 200 8.34 4.78 -0.85
N GLU A 201 8.77 4.47 0.38
CA GLU A 201 9.61 3.31 0.69
C GLU A 201 8.94 2.00 0.23
N ALA A 202 7.69 1.78 0.64
CA ALA A 202 6.95 0.58 0.29
C ALA A 202 6.64 0.50 -1.21
N PHE A 203 6.35 1.64 -1.85
CA PHE A 203 6.19 1.75 -3.30
C PHE A 203 7.45 1.27 -4.02
N VAL A 204 8.61 1.87 -3.77
CA VAL A 204 9.86 1.54 -4.48
C VAL A 204 10.18 0.05 -4.27
N ARG A 205 10.06 -0.45 -3.05
CA ARG A 205 10.30 -1.85 -2.71
C ARG A 205 9.42 -2.82 -3.51
N ASN A 206 8.10 -2.61 -3.46
CA ASN A 206 7.14 -3.52 -4.08
C ASN A 206 7.12 -3.37 -5.60
N PHE A 207 7.34 -2.17 -6.13
CA PHE A 207 7.53 -1.92 -7.55
C PHE A 207 8.71 -2.72 -8.11
N LEU A 208 9.89 -2.59 -7.48
CA LEU A 208 11.09 -3.31 -7.93
C LEU A 208 10.91 -4.82 -7.78
N LYS A 209 10.28 -5.29 -6.68
CA LYS A 209 9.92 -6.71 -6.52
C LYS A 209 9.02 -7.21 -7.65
N ALA A 210 8.04 -6.42 -8.07
CA ALA A 210 7.10 -6.80 -9.11
C ALA A 210 7.74 -6.80 -10.52
N LYS A 211 8.60 -5.82 -10.82
CA LYS A 211 9.17 -5.64 -12.17
C LYS A 211 10.50 -6.38 -12.38
N LEU A 212 11.29 -6.54 -11.32
CA LEU A 212 12.65 -7.12 -11.39
C LEU A 212 12.82 -8.41 -10.56
N GLY A 213 11.78 -8.87 -9.86
CA GLY A 213 11.85 -10.04 -8.97
C GLY A 213 12.16 -11.37 -9.67
N SER A 214 12.07 -11.44 -10.99
CA SER A 214 12.52 -12.61 -11.77
C SER A 214 14.03 -12.65 -11.98
N ARG A 215 14.72 -11.51 -11.89
CA ARG A 215 16.16 -11.38 -12.14
C ARG A 215 16.96 -11.10 -10.86
N TYR A 216 16.41 -10.34 -9.94
CA TYR A 216 17.07 -9.93 -8.71
C TYR A 216 16.24 -10.32 -7.50
N SER A 217 16.91 -10.53 -6.36
CA SER A 217 16.24 -10.64 -5.07
C SER A 217 16.08 -9.26 -4.46
N ILE A 218 14.85 -8.85 -4.14
CA ILE A 218 14.51 -7.54 -3.57
C ILE A 218 13.98 -7.72 -2.15
N ALA A 219 14.62 -7.09 -1.17
CA ALA A 219 14.24 -7.20 0.24
C ALA A 219 14.46 -5.88 1.02
N SER A 220 13.71 -5.70 2.11
CA SER A 220 14.10 -4.83 3.22
C SER A 220 14.75 -5.73 4.28
N LYS A 221 16.01 -5.47 4.65
CA LYS A 221 16.71 -6.29 5.62
C LYS A 221 16.87 -5.53 6.93
N ARG A 222 16.48 -6.16 8.03
CA ARG A 222 16.79 -5.72 9.38
C ARG A 222 17.97 -6.52 9.90
N PHE A 223 18.99 -5.85 10.41
CA PHE A 223 20.19 -6.50 10.92
C PHE A 223 20.72 -5.77 12.16
N ALA A 224 21.38 -6.54 13.04
CA ALA A 224 22.18 -5.98 14.11
C ALA A 224 23.51 -5.49 13.52
N PRO A 225 24.13 -4.43 14.08
CA PRO A 225 25.45 -3.98 13.64
C PRO A 225 26.47 -5.13 13.58
N VAL A 226 27.23 -5.22 12.48
CA VAL A 226 28.33 -6.17 12.32
C VAL A 226 29.36 -5.92 13.43
N GLY A 227 29.87 -7.00 14.02
CA GLY A 227 30.84 -6.92 15.11
C GLY A 227 30.25 -6.44 16.44
N LEU A 228 28.92 -6.43 16.60
CA LEU A 228 28.31 -6.06 17.87
C LEU A 228 28.62 -7.10 18.96
N GLU A 229 29.48 -6.70 19.89
CA GLU A 229 29.76 -7.43 21.12
C GLU A 229 29.02 -6.77 22.29
N VAL A 230 27.96 -7.42 22.76
CA VAL A 230 27.20 -6.95 23.93
C VAL A 230 26.59 -8.13 24.67
N LEU A 231 26.37 -7.97 25.98
CA LEU A 231 25.70 -9.00 26.79
C LEU A 231 24.31 -9.32 26.20
N PRO A 232 23.89 -10.60 26.11
CA PRO A 232 22.63 -10.98 25.48
C PRO A 232 21.41 -10.19 25.97
N ARG A 233 21.34 -9.93 27.29
CA ARG A 233 20.26 -9.16 27.93
C ARG A 233 20.20 -7.68 27.53
N LEU A 234 21.29 -7.11 27.02
CA LEU A 234 21.38 -5.72 26.60
C LEU A 234 21.22 -5.55 25.08
N ARG A 235 21.18 -6.65 24.32
CA ARG A 235 21.12 -6.61 22.85
C ARG A 235 19.87 -5.91 22.32
N SER A 236 18.75 -5.96 23.06
CA SER A 236 17.51 -5.26 22.72
C SER A 236 17.60 -3.74 22.87
N LEU A 237 18.60 -3.22 23.61
CA LEU A 237 18.84 -1.79 23.80
C LEU A 237 19.64 -1.18 22.64
N ILE A 238 20.29 -2.01 21.82
CA ILE A 238 21.12 -1.55 20.71
C ILE A 238 20.24 -1.35 19.47
N PRO A 239 20.35 -0.20 18.77
CA PRO A 239 19.56 0.04 17.56
C PRO A 239 19.91 -0.99 16.48
N SER A 240 18.86 -1.54 15.86
CA SER A 240 19.00 -2.33 14.64
C SER A 240 19.02 -1.41 13.42
N MET A 241 19.80 -1.77 12.42
CA MET A 241 19.77 -1.14 11.11
C MET A 241 18.69 -1.81 10.25
N GLN A 242 17.97 -1.03 9.47
CA GLN A 242 16.97 -1.53 8.54
C GLN A 242 17.11 -0.80 7.21
N THR A 243 17.40 -1.53 6.14
CA THR A 243 17.42 -0.96 4.80
C THR A 243 16.00 -0.82 4.27
N ASP A 244 15.73 0.30 3.60
CA ASP A 244 14.49 0.54 2.89
C ASP A 244 14.32 -0.50 1.76
N VAL A 245 15.32 -0.56 0.86
CA VAL A 245 15.39 -1.53 -0.23
C VAL A 245 16.83 -1.99 -0.45
N SER A 246 17.00 -3.30 -0.62
CA SER A 246 18.25 -3.92 -1.06
C SER A 246 17.95 -4.81 -2.25
N VAL A 247 18.66 -4.56 -3.35
CA VAL A 247 18.58 -5.32 -4.60
C VAL A 247 19.84 -6.18 -4.70
N PHE A 248 19.67 -7.50 -4.64
CA PHE A 248 20.75 -8.47 -4.73
C PHE A 248 20.78 -9.06 -6.13
N GLY A 249 21.92 -8.87 -6.81
CA GLY A 249 22.28 -9.60 -8.03
C GLY A 249 23.43 -10.57 -7.76
N ASP A 250 23.88 -11.25 -8.80
CA ASP A 250 24.85 -12.34 -8.66
C ASP A 250 26.23 -11.87 -8.18
N HIS A 251 26.63 -10.65 -8.57
CA HIS A 251 27.97 -10.09 -8.28
C HIS A 251 27.93 -8.72 -7.58
N CYS A 252 26.73 -8.22 -7.28
CA CYS A 252 26.59 -6.90 -6.69
C CYS A 252 25.34 -6.77 -5.82
N VAL A 253 25.40 -5.80 -4.90
CA VAL A 253 24.29 -5.38 -4.06
C VAL A 253 24.12 -3.88 -4.20
N LEU A 254 22.91 -3.45 -4.56
CA LEU A 254 22.51 -2.05 -4.50
C LEU A 254 21.61 -1.83 -3.29
N ILE A 255 22.04 -0.95 -2.39
CA ILE A 255 21.22 -0.46 -1.29
C ILE A 255 20.59 0.84 -1.71
N ILE A 256 19.27 0.91 -1.65
CA ILE A 256 18.50 2.12 -1.95
C ILE A 256 17.87 2.58 -0.64
N ASP A 257 18.17 3.81 -0.25
CA ASP A 257 17.62 4.50 0.92
C ASP A 257 16.74 5.64 0.42
N THR A 258 15.44 5.54 0.70
CA THR A 258 14.43 6.44 0.16
C THR A 258 14.20 7.60 1.12
N LYS A 259 14.03 8.81 0.58
CA LYS A 259 13.89 10.03 1.37
C LYS A 259 12.76 10.89 0.84
N PHE A 260 11.70 11.01 1.62
CA PHE A 260 10.67 12.02 1.40
C PHE A 260 10.99 13.21 2.31
N SER A 261 11.57 14.28 1.74
CA SER A 261 11.94 15.49 2.50
C SER A 261 11.79 16.74 1.62
N GLY A 262 11.49 17.88 2.26
CA GLY A 262 11.30 19.15 1.58
C GLY A 262 12.53 19.64 0.79
N SER A 263 13.75 19.23 1.17
CA SER A 263 14.98 19.59 0.46
C SER A 263 15.99 18.45 0.42
N ILE A 264 16.59 18.21 -0.75
CA ILE A 264 17.71 17.27 -0.95
C ILE A 264 19.00 17.82 -0.34
N PHE A 265 19.17 19.14 -0.41
CA PHE A 265 20.37 19.84 0.04
C PHE A 265 20.13 20.61 1.34
N GLN A 266 21.13 20.63 2.20
CA GLN A 266 21.25 21.63 3.27
C GLN A 266 22.05 22.83 2.76
N LYS A 267 21.60 24.05 3.10
CA LYS A 267 22.36 25.28 2.83
C LYS A 267 23.20 25.62 4.06
N ARG A 268 24.53 25.65 3.92
CA ARG A 268 25.44 26.14 4.95
C ARG A 268 26.50 27.03 4.29
N PHE A 269 26.63 28.27 4.78
CA PHE A 269 27.55 29.29 4.24
C PHE A 269 27.47 29.45 2.71
N GLY A 270 26.27 29.57 2.15
CA GLY A 270 26.05 29.79 0.70
C GLY A 270 26.22 28.57 -0.20
N SER A 271 26.85 27.48 0.26
CA SER A 271 27.02 26.23 -0.51
C SER A 271 25.88 25.23 -0.30
N LYS A 272 25.40 24.60 -1.38
CA LYS A 272 24.46 23.46 -1.33
C LYS A 272 25.25 22.18 -1.08
N ARG A 273 24.89 21.40 -0.05
CA ARG A 273 25.50 20.10 0.27
C ARG A 273 24.43 19.05 0.50
N ILE A 274 24.69 17.79 0.15
CA ILE A 274 23.80 16.68 0.52
C ILE A 274 23.64 16.70 2.04
N ARG A 275 22.43 16.41 2.52
CA ARG A 275 22.18 16.34 3.95
C ARG A 275 23.02 15.24 4.59
N SER A 276 23.75 15.59 5.64
CA SER A 276 24.74 14.72 6.27
C SER A 276 24.10 13.49 6.91
N ASP A 277 22.92 13.63 7.50
CA ASP A 277 22.14 12.53 8.09
C ASP A 277 21.82 11.44 7.05
N HIS A 278 21.35 11.83 5.86
CA HIS A 278 21.04 10.89 4.79
C HIS A 278 22.31 10.22 4.25
N PHE A 279 23.37 10.99 4.06
CA PHE A 279 24.65 10.49 3.57
C PHE A 279 25.28 9.46 4.52
N TYR A 280 25.38 9.78 5.81
CA TYR A 280 25.97 8.86 6.78
C TYR A 280 25.10 7.61 7.00
N GLN A 281 23.78 7.74 6.89
CA GLN A 281 22.88 6.59 6.96
C GLN A 281 23.13 5.59 5.82
N ILE A 282 23.15 6.03 4.56
CA ILE A 282 23.42 5.13 3.43
C ILE A 282 24.84 4.57 3.48
N GLN A 283 25.83 5.37 3.89
CA GLN A 283 27.21 4.92 4.05
C GLN A 283 27.30 3.78 5.07
N ALA A 284 26.64 3.92 6.22
CA ALA A 284 26.60 2.87 7.25
C ALA A 284 25.96 1.58 6.71
N TYR A 285 24.87 1.67 5.93
CA TYR A 285 24.27 0.48 5.31
C TYR A 285 25.20 -0.22 4.33
N VAL A 286 25.89 0.55 3.47
CA VAL A 286 26.81 0.01 2.47
C VAL A 286 28.01 -0.66 3.13
N SER A 287 28.66 -0.01 4.10
CA SER A 287 29.80 -0.59 4.83
C SER A 287 29.43 -1.85 5.61
N HIS A 288 28.22 -1.88 6.16
CA HIS A 288 27.72 -3.06 6.86
C HIS A 288 27.50 -4.23 5.89
N GLN A 289 26.85 -3.96 4.76
CA GLN A 289 26.55 -4.98 3.76
C GLN A 289 27.81 -5.48 3.04
N SER A 290 28.81 -4.61 2.80
CA SER A 290 30.08 -5.03 2.22
C SER A 290 30.85 -5.97 3.13
N THR A 291 30.77 -5.75 4.45
CA THR A 291 31.38 -6.67 5.43
C THR A 291 30.69 -8.05 5.44
N LEU A 292 29.37 -8.09 5.20
CA LEU A 292 28.61 -9.35 5.11
C LEU A 292 28.73 -10.05 3.74
N SER A 293 29.26 -9.36 2.73
CA SER A 293 29.30 -9.82 1.35
C SER A 293 30.63 -9.39 0.73
N SER A 294 31.73 -9.94 1.28
CA SER A 294 33.10 -9.62 0.90
C SER A 294 33.36 -9.78 -0.60
N ASP A 295 32.66 -10.72 -1.23
CA ASP A 295 32.88 -11.11 -2.62
C ASP A 295 31.98 -10.34 -3.59
N LEU A 296 31.13 -9.44 -3.09
CA LEU A 296 30.17 -8.68 -3.89
C LEU A 296 30.50 -7.19 -3.89
N SER A 297 30.36 -6.55 -5.04
CA SER A 297 30.40 -5.09 -5.14
C SER A 297 29.15 -4.49 -4.49
N VAL A 298 29.32 -3.72 -3.41
CA VAL A 298 28.21 -3.04 -2.72
C VAL A 298 28.20 -1.56 -3.06
N SER A 299 27.04 -1.05 -3.47
CA SER A 299 26.81 0.35 -3.82
C SER A 299 25.58 0.92 -3.13
N GLY A 300 25.53 2.25 -3.01
CA GLY A 300 24.44 2.99 -2.38
C GLY A 300 23.72 3.93 -3.33
N MET A 301 22.42 4.09 -3.14
CA MET A 301 21.60 5.11 -3.80
C MET A 301 20.70 5.79 -2.77
N LEU A 302 20.77 7.12 -2.69
CA LEU A 302 19.73 7.93 -2.08
C LEU A 302 18.71 8.31 -3.15
N LEU A 303 17.44 7.98 -2.92
CA LEU A 303 16.36 8.23 -3.87
C LEU A 303 15.31 9.18 -3.28
N TYR A 304 15.06 10.30 -3.96
CA TYR A 304 14.13 11.33 -3.51
C TYR A 304 12.98 11.51 -4.52
N PRO A 305 11.71 11.48 -4.11
CA PRO A 305 10.62 11.93 -4.95
C PRO A 305 10.60 13.47 -5.03
N ARG A 306 10.49 14.02 -6.24
CA ARG A 306 10.36 15.46 -6.53
C ARG A 306 9.29 15.68 -7.61
N ILE A 307 8.95 16.93 -7.91
CA ILE A 307 7.94 17.30 -8.92
C ILE A 307 8.52 18.17 -10.04
N ASP A 308 9.65 18.83 -9.79
CA ASP A 308 10.26 19.81 -10.67
C ASP A 308 11.81 19.81 -10.63
N GLU A 309 12.41 18.78 -10.01
CA GLU A 309 13.86 18.72 -9.82
C GLU A 309 14.42 17.36 -10.23
N ASP A 310 15.18 17.37 -11.32
CA ASP A 310 15.95 16.22 -11.81
C ASP A 310 17.42 16.35 -11.34
N LEU A 311 17.85 15.44 -10.48
CA LEU A 311 19.22 15.37 -9.96
C LEU A 311 19.78 13.97 -10.18
N ARG A 312 20.98 13.91 -10.73
CA ARG A 312 21.81 12.71 -10.86
C ARG A 312 23.21 13.08 -10.41
N LEU A 313 23.60 12.58 -9.25
CA LEU A 313 24.96 12.74 -8.74
C LEU A 313 25.52 11.35 -8.43
N ASP A 314 26.69 11.06 -8.95
CA ASP A 314 27.44 9.84 -8.65
C ASP A 314 28.77 10.24 -7.99
N PHE A 315 29.22 9.48 -6.99
CA PHE A 315 30.49 9.73 -6.29
C PHE A 315 30.96 8.44 -5.60
N SER A 316 32.25 8.38 -5.23
CA SER A 316 32.83 7.22 -4.56
C SER A 316 33.50 7.61 -3.24
N THR A 317 33.40 6.75 -2.23
CA THR A 317 34.10 6.91 -0.95
C THR A 317 34.26 5.57 -0.27
N LEU A 318 35.35 5.38 0.48
CA LEU A 318 35.68 4.11 1.16
C LEU A 318 35.62 2.89 0.22
N GLY A 319 36.02 3.03 -1.05
CA GLY A 319 35.98 1.94 -2.04
C GLY A 319 34.59 1.60 -2.57
N HIS A 320 33.55 2.33 -2.17
CA HIS A 320 32.16 2.08 -2.60
C HIS A 320 31.62 3.20 -3.47
N HIS A 321 30.76 2.84 -4.42
CA HIS A 321 30.06 3.79 -5.27
C HIS A 321 28.73 4.20 -4.65
N PHE A 322 28.45 5.49 -4.65
CA PHE A 322 27.22 6.09 -4.16
C PHE A 322 26.58 6.97 -5.21
N SER A 323 25.27 7.15 -5.08
CA SER A 323 24.51 8.02 -5.96
C SER A 323 23.39 8.74 -5.23
N VAL A 324 23.08 9.95 -5.68
CA VAL A 324 21.91 10.72 -5.27
C VAL A 324 21.05 10.96 -6.51
N CYS A 325 19.84 10.42 -6.47
CA CYS A 325 18.89 10.48 -7.58
C CYS A 325 17.56 11.06 -7.10
N THR A 326 16.92 11.81 -7.97
CA THR A 326 15.51 12.17 -7.81
C THR A 326 14.64 11.37 -8.78
N ILE A 327 13.36 11.22 -8.45
CA ILE A 327 12.35 10.75 -9.39
C ILE A 327 11.24 11.81 -9.48
N ASN A 328 10.93 12.24 -10.70
CA ASN A 328 9.94 13.28 -10.90
C ASN A 328 8.53 12.68 -10.96
N LEU A 329 7.78 12.84 -9.86
CA LEU A 329 6.41 12.39 -9.70
C LEU A 329 5.37 13.23 -10.46
N ASN A 330 5.76 14.30 -11.16
CA ASN A 330 4.86 15.07 -12.02
C ASN A 330 4.80 14.53 -13.47
N LYS A 331 5.70 13.62 -13.84
CA LYS A 331 5.70 12.97 -15.16
C LYS A 331 4.54 11.97 -15.29
N LYS A 332 4.27 11.53 -16.52
CA LYS A 332 3.32 10.41 -16.75
C LYS A 332 3.82 9.15 -16.06
N TRP A 333 2.91 8.29 -15.60
CA TRP A 333 3.28 7.12 -14.81
C TRP A 333 4.27 6.18 -15.52
N ASN A 334 4.09 5.95 -16.81
CA ASN A 334 5.01 5.13 -17.62
C ASN A 334 6.45 5.68 -17.66
N GLU A 335 6.61 7.01 -17.68
CA GLU A 335 7.92 7.65 -17.61
C GLU A 335 8.55 7.48 -16.22
N ILE A 336 7.75 7.59 -15.15
CA ILE A 336 8.20 7.32 -13.77
C ILE A 336 8.68 5.88 -13.63
N GLU A 337 7.91 4.91 -14.13
CA GLU A 337 8.30 3.49 -14.12
C GLU A 337 9.61 3.27 -14.87
N GLY A 338 9.72 3.81 -16.09
CA GLY A 338 10.91 3.70 -16.92
C GLY A 338 12.13 4.32 -16.26
N GLU A 339 11.99 5.52 -15.69
CA GLU A 339 13.06 6.23 -14.98
C GLU A 339 13.57 5.43 -13.78
N LEU A 340 12.67 4.88 -12.95
CA LEU A 340 13.06 4.06 -11.80
C LEU A 340 13.79 2.78 -12.21
N LEU A 341 13.33 2.10 -13.26
CA LEU A 341 13.99 0.91 -13.80
C LEU A 341 15.36 1.22 -14.37
N LEU A 342 15.50 2.32 -15.12
CA LEU A 342 16.77 2.78 -15.66
C LEU A 342 17.79 3.09 -14.55
N LEU A 343 17.34 3.78 -13.50
CA LEU A 343 18.18 4.11 -12.34
C LEU A 343 18.77 2.87 -11.66
N VAL A 344 17.94 1.84 -11.44
CA VAL A 344 18.35 0.60 -10.77
C VAL A 344 19.23 -0.24 -11.69
N ASN A 345 18.76 -0.53 -12.92
CA ASN A 345 19.51 -1.36 -13.86
C ASN A 345 20.87 -0.77 -14.22
N GLY A 346 20.96 0.55 -14.40
CA GLY A 346 22.23 1.23 -14.70
C GLY A 346 23.30 1.00 -13.61
N ARG A 347 22.89 0.89 -12.34
CA ARG A 347 23.81 0.67 -11.22
C ARG A 347 24.11 -0.80 -10.99
N MET A 348 23.12 -1.67 -11.15
CA MET A 348 23.34 -3.12 -11.13
C MET A 348 24.32 -3.57 -12.22
N ASN A 349 24.31 -2.91 -13.39
CA ASN A 349 25.23 -3.23 -14.50
C ASN A 349 26.62 -2.60 -14.35
N ARG A 350 26.74 -1.37 -13.81
CA ARG A 350 28.06 -0.71 -13.59
C ARG A 350 28.96 -1.53 -12.67
N SER A 351 28.40 -2.20 -11.66
CA SER A 351 29.16 -3.08 -10.77
C SER A 351 29.67 -4.36 -11.46
N GLN A 352 29.08 -4.79 -12.59
CA GLN A 352 29.57 -5.95 -13.36
C GLN A 352 30.73 -5.57 -14.29
N ALA A 353 30.73 -4.36 -14.86
CA ALA A 353 31.78 -3.91 -15.78
C ALA A 353 33.16 -3.75 -15.10
N ASN A 354 33.19 -3.39 -13.81
CA ASN A 354 34.43 -3.28 -13.06
C ASN A 354 35.08 -4.63 -12.70
N ILE A 355 34.36 -5.76 -12.85
CA ILE A 355 34.87 -7.10 -12.54
C ILE A 355 35.49 -7.77 -13.79
N ILE A 356 35.13 -7.33 -15.00
CA ILE A 356 35.62 -7.91 -16.27
C ILE A 356 36.94 -7.25 -16.72
N CYS A 357 37.37 -6.17 -16.06
CA CYS A 357 38.59 -5.43 -16.40
C CYS A 357 39.73 -5.59 -15.38
N GLU A 358 39.60 -6.49 -14.40
CA GLU A 358 40.71 -7.05 -13.61
C GLU A 358 41.02 -8.46 -14.11
#